data_AF-A0A7X5TGG6-F1
#
_entry.id   AF-A0A7X5TGG6-F1
#
_cell.length_a   1.000
_cell.length_b   1.000
_cell.length_c   1.000
_cell.angle_alpha   90.00
_cell.angle_beta   90.00
_cell.angle_gamma   90.00
#
_symmetry.space_group_name_H-M   'P 1'
#
loop_
_entity.id
_entity.type
_entity.pdbx_description
1 polymer ?
#
loop_
_entity_poly.entity_id
_entity_poly.type
_entity_poly.pdbx_seq_one_letter_code
_entity_poly.pdbx_strand_id
1 'polypeptide(L)'
;MEREYNEKEKQRKSAIKFNDAIGNNEKNMDMTSPLELTPKITHYNQENGDLFYGLAAKRGRYIRSANPDFDSKDANSVPMIIDVYNNSISKNVWDRHSGKNPDDNNKKLEKLFDDPKKYSRNIKVSKKLQNDVISDERGWYPLWNDYFNTGKENPKFSLSKIYEKTASKYDSDYYHSWALSSLAPKLLWKRGSKLGIEMAAKNGKTKIHFVLDGLNIEQVVNKTKGSDSFEAGPGESITASELRYAYRNRERLGDRVHFYKDDKETIAPWDEDPELWQNYAPKSNKRNVATQRNSERLSRLNTFFGRIFSSSKKRS
;
A
#
# COMPACT_ATOMS: atom_id res chain seq x y z
N MET A 1 -23.48 40.58 -28.65
CA MET A 1 -24.56 40.35 -27.68
C MET A 1 -24.97 38.90 -27.81
N GLU A 2 -24.20 37.97 -27.26
CA GLU A 2 -24.19 37.59 -25.83
C GLU A 2 -25.48 36.93 -25.37
N ARG A 3 -25.34 35.63 -25.13
CA ARG A 3 -25.83 34.85 -23.98
C ARG A 3 -27.34 34.76 -23.76
N GLU A 4 -27.86 33.60 -24.14
CA GLU A 4 -28.77 32.83 -23.27
C GLU A 4 -28.72 31.35 -23.69
N TYR A 5 -27.77 30.61 -23.13
CA TYR A 5 -27.74 29.15 -23.19
C TYR A 5 -28.22 28.65 -21.83
N ASN A 6 -29.54 28.48 -21.71
CA ASN A 6 -30.24 28.29 -20.45
C ASN A 6 -30.53 26.80 -20.18
N GLU A 7 -29.67 26.20 -19.35
CA GLU A 7 -29.92 25.26 -18.24
C GLU A 7 -30.73 23.95 -18.39
N LYS A 8 -31.32 23.58 -19.53
CA LYS A 8 -32.15 22.35 -19.58
C LYS A 8 -31.52 21.08 -20.17
N GLU A 9 -30.24 21.10 -20.54
CA GLU A 9 -29.56 19.93 -21.13
C GLU A 9 -28.45 19.30 -20.25
N LYS A 10 -28.31 19.74 -19.00
CA LYS A 10 -27.34 19.19 -18.04
C LYS A 10 -27.89 18.10 -17.10
N GLN A 11 -29.12 17.65 -17.34
CA GLN A 11 -29.77 16.55 -16.63
C GLN A 11 -30.10 15.41 -17.61
N ARG A 12 -29.08 14.74 -18.17
CA ARG A 12 -29.18 13.38 -18.78
C ARG A 12 -27.84 12.93 -19.37
N LYS A 13 -26.83 12.72 -18.52
CA LYS A 13 -25.78 11.73 -18.81
C LYS A 13 -25.56 10.86 -17.57
N SER A 14 -26.40 9.83 -17.54
CA SER A 14 -26.15 8.48 -17.02
C SER A 14 -25.20 8.36 -15.84
N ALA A 15 -25.80 8.04 -14.70
CA ALA A 15 -25.18 7.32 -13.60
C ALA A 15 -24.28 6.19 -14.13
N ILE A 16 -22.96 6.38 -14.02
CA ILE A 16 -21.98 5.31 -14.15
C ILE A 16 -21.97 4.59 -12.81
N LYS A 17 -22.37 3.32 -12.83
CA LYS A 17 -22.39 2.41 -11.68
C LYS A 17 -20.98 2.31 -11.07
N PHE A 18 -20.85 2.74 -9.83
CA PHE A 18 -19.68 2.52 -9.00
C PHE A 18 -19.76 1.11 -8.37
N ASN A 19 -19.00 0.18 -8.91
CA ASN A 19 -18.62 -1.06 -8.24
C ASN A 19 -17.11 -1.23 -8.45
N ASP A 20 -16.31 -0.74 -7.50
CA ASP A 20 -15.30 -1.58 -6.84
C ASP A 20 -14.55 -0.81 -5.71
N ALA A 21 -14.64 -1.42 -4.52
CA ALA A 21 -13.60 -1.52 -3.51
C ALA A 21 -13.15 -0.27 -2.71
N ILE A 22 -14.07 0.50 -2.12
CA ILE A 22 -13.84 1.10 -0.79
C ILE A 22 -15.15 1.10 0.00
N GLY A 23 -15.29 0.14 0.92
CA GLY A 23 -16.33 0.13 1.96
C GLY A 23 -17.69 -0.44 1.52
N ASN A 24 -18.17 -1.42 2.29
CA ASN A 24 -19.52 -1.98 2.29
C ASN A 24 -19.85 -3.00 1.19
N ASN A 25 -19.39 -4.24 1.39
CA ASN A 25 -20.14 -5.45 1.04
C ASN A 25 -19.59 -6.64 1.84
N GLU A 26 -19.96 -6.72 3.13
CA GLU A 26 -19.73 -7.90 3.99
C GLU A 26 -21.04 -8.60 4.37
N LYS A 27 -22.17 -8.22 3.77
CA LYS A 27 -23.46 -8.87 3.97
C LYS A 27 -24.04 -9.26 2.62
N ASN A 28 -23.74 -10.49 2.21
CA ASN A 28 -24.50 -11.36 1.30
C ASN A 28 -23.56 -12.49 0.87
N MET A 29 -23.45 -13.55 1.67
CA MET A 29 -22.86 -14.81 1.23
C MET A 29 -23.92 -15.90 1.36
N ASP A 30 -24.18 -16.52 0.22
CA ASP A 30 -25.13 -17.59 -0.03
C ASP A 30 -24.83 -18.81 0.87
N MET A 31 -25.86 -19.31 1.54
CA MET A 31 -25.82 -20.36 2.56
C MET A 31 -26.26 -21.69 1.94
N THR A 32 -25.63 -22.16 0.87
CA THR A 32 -25.78 -23.55 0.42
C THR A 32 -24.67 -23.96 -0.55
N SER A 33 -23.57 -24.52 -0.05
CA SER A 33 -22.69 -25.39 -0.86
C SER A 33 -21.99 -26.43 0.04
N PRO A 34 -21.84 -27.70 -0.40
CA PRO A 34 -21.50 -28.84 0.46
C PRO A 34 -19.99 -28.95 0.69
N LEU A 35 -19.58 -29.17 1.95
CA LEU A 35 -18.23 -29.60 2.37
C LEU A 35 -17.08 -28.88 1.63
N GLU A 36 -17.06 -27.55 1.65
CA GLU A 36 -15.88 -26.79 1.24
C GLU A 36 -14.73 -27.12 2.21
N LEU A 37 -13.62 -27.62 1.65
CA LEU A 37 -12.36 -27.79 2.38
C LEU A 37 -11.95 -26.44 2.97
N THR A 38 -12.15 -26.26 4.27
CA THR A 38 -11.70 -25.05 4.97
C THR A 38 -10.16 -25.00 4.93
N PRO A 39 -9.55 -23.86 4.52
CA PRO A 39 -8.09 -23.76 4.45
C PRO A 39 -7.44 -24.07 5.79
N LYS A 40 -6.49 -25.00 5.84
CA LYS A 40 -5.78 -25.27 7.09
C LYS A 40 -4.66 -24.23 7.29
N ILE A 41 -4.80 -23.36 8.30
CA ILE A 41 -3.78 -22.35 8.63
C ILE A 41 -2.99 -22.82 9.86
N THR A 42 -1.81 -23.41 9.63
CA THR A 42 -0.99 -24.04 10.68
C THR A 42 0.02 -23.11 11.36
N HIS A 43 0.32 -21.97 10.75
CA HIS A 43 1.46 -21.13 11.16
C HIS A 43 1.08 -19.78 11.75
N TYR A 44 -0.22 -19.46 11.82
CA TYR A 44 -0.73 -18.20 12.32
C TYR A 44 -0.54 -18.07 13.83
N ASN A 45 -0.02 -16.92 14.27
CA ASN A 45 0.09 -16.52 15.65
C ASN A 45 -0.33 -15.05 15.83
N GLN A 46 -1.42 -14.86 16.58
CA GLN A 46 -1.99 -13.54 16.83
C GLN A 46 -1.09 -12.63 17.70
N GLU A 47 -0.35 -13.19 18.64
CA GLU A 47 0.54 -12.44 19.57
C GLU A 47 1.75 -11.87 18.84
N ASN A 48 2.21 -12.57 17.80
CA ASN A 48 3.25 -12.10 16.90
C ASN A 48 2.77 -10.99 15.95
N GLY A 49 1.46 -10.73 15.91
CA GLY A 49 0.83 -9.78 15.00
C GLY A 49 0.85 -10.25 13.55
N ASP A 50 0.69 -11.55 13.30
CA ASP A 50 0.71 -12.10 11.94
C ASP A 50 -0.36 -11.46 11.05
N LEU A 51 0.00 -11.17 9.80
CA LEU A 51 -0.83 -10.38 8.88
C LEU A 51 -1.20 -11.15 7.61
N PHE A 52 -2.47 -11.04 7.22
CA PHE A 52 -3.01 -11.59 5.98
C PHE A 52 -2.99 -10.57 4.85
N TYR A 53 -2.54 -11.03 3.70
CA TYR A 53 -2.40 -10.29 2.44
C TYR A 53 -3.11 -11.04 1.31
N GLY A 54 -3.36 -10.33 0.20
CA GLY A 54 -4.14 -10.86 -0.93
C GLY A 54 -5.40 -10.04 -1.20
N LEU A 55 -6.17 -10.42 -2.22
CA LEU A 55 -7.43 -9.76 -2.56
C LEU A 55 -8.41 -9.90 -1.40
N ALA A 56 -9.07 -8.80 -0.99
CA ALA A 56 -9.96 -8.78 0.19
C ALA A 56 -11.05 -9.88 0.13
N ALA A 57 -11.73 -9.98 -1.02
CA ALA A 57 -12.78 -10.98 -1.24
C ALA A 57 -12.27 -12.43 -1.18
N LYS A 58 -10.97 -12.66 -1.41
CA LYS A 58 -10.38 -14.01 -1.41
C LYS A 58 -9.75 -14.36 -0.07
N ARG A 59 -9.06 -13.41 0.58
CA ARG A 59 -8.38 -13.65 1.86
C ARG A 59 -9.32 -13.84 3.04
N GLY A 60 -10.55 -13.30 2.97
CA GLY A 60 -11.52 -13.38 4.06
C GLY A 60 -11.82 -14.80 4.54
N ARG A 61 -11.85 -15.79 3.63
CA ARG A 61 -12.07 -17.18 4.01
C ARG A 61 -10.88 -17.81 4.75
N TYR A 62 -9.65 -17.45 4.40
CA TYR A 62 -8.44 -17.89 5.10
C TYR A 62 -8.34 -17.25 6.49
N ILE A 63 -8.70 -15.96 6.61
CA ILE A 63 -8.80 -15.27 7.90
C ILE A 63 -9.80 -15.97 8.80
N ARG A 64 -11.02 -16.24 8.31
CA ARG A 64 -12.05 -16.98 9.08
C ARG A 64 -11.58 -18.37 9.50
N SER A 65 -10.80 -19.05 8.67
CA SER A 65 -10.26 -20.36 9.03
C SER A 65 -9.18 -20.30 10.11
N ALA A 66 -8.37 -19.23 10.13
CA ALA A 66 -7.38 -18.99 11.17
C ALA A 66 -7.98 -18.48 12.48
N ASN A 67 -8.99 -17.61 12.39
CA ASN A 67 -9.71 -17.02 13.51
C ASN A 67 -11.14 -16.67 13.08
N PRO A 68 -12.14 -17.53 13.41
CA PRO A 68 -13.53 -17.31 13.06
C PRO A 68 -14.15 -16.03 13.66
N ASP A 69 -13.61 -15.58 14.80
CA ASP A 69 -14.13 -14.45 15.57
C ASP A 69 -13.51 -13.11 15.14
N PHE A 70 -12.61 -13.11 14.15
CA PHE A 70 -12.00 -11.88 13.67
C PHE A 70 -13.06 -10.94 13.06
N ASP A 71 -13.22 -9.78 13.68
CA ASP A 71 -13.90 -8.61 13.11
C ASP A 71 -12.91 -7.44 12.99
N SER A 72 -12.81 -6.84 11.80
CA SER A 72 -11.95 -5.67 11.57
C SER A 72 -12.49 -4.36 12.18
N LYS A 73 -13.77 -4.34 12.54
CA LYS A 73 -14.46 -3.19 13.13
C LYS A 73 -14.46 -3.23 14.65
N ASP A 74 -14.45 -4.41 15.25
CA ASP A 74 -14.31 -4.57 16.70
C ASP A 74 -12.89 -4.17 17.15
N ALA A 75 -12.80 -3.29 18.15
CA ALA A 75 -11.53 -2.87 18.75
C ALA A 75 -10.92 -3.94 19.68
N ASN A 76 -11.71 -4.93 20.10
CA ASN A 76 -11.25 -6.05 20.92
C ASN A 76 -10.72 -7.22 20.08
N SER A 77 -10.92 -7.18 18.77
CA SER A 77 -10.43 -8.18 17.84
C SER A 77 -8.96 -7.92 17.48
N VAL A 78 -8.10 -8.94 17.61
CA VAL A 78 -6.68 -8.83 17.26
C VAL A 78 -6.55 -8.54 15.77
N PRO A 79 -5.81 -7.50 15.34
CA PRO A 79 -5.75 -7.12 13.93
C PRO A 79 -5.00 -8.17 13.11
N MET A 80 -5.70 -8.78 12.14
CA MET A 80 -5.12 -9.74 11.20
C MET A 80 -4.78 -9.15 9.84
N ILE A 81 -5.10 -7.87 9.61
CA ILE A 81 -4.82 -7.16 8.35
C ILE A 81 -4.26 -5.77 8.67
N ILE A 82 -3.30 -5.32 7.85
CA ILE A 82 -2.65 -4.02 8.01
C ILE A 82 -3.61 -2.83 7.83
N ASP A 83 -4.76 -3.06 7.19
CA ASP A 83 -5.83 -2.07 7.02
C ASP A 83 -6.37 -1.58 8.37
N VAL A 84 -6.46 -2.45 9.39
CA VAL A 84 -6.96 -2.04 10.72
C VAL A 84 -6.05 -0.96 11.35
N TYR A 85 -4.73 -1.12 11.20
CA TYR A 85 -3.75 -0.13 11.64
C TYR A 85 -3.88 1.18 10.83
N ASN A 86 -3.91 1.09 9.50
CA ASN A 86 -4.00 2.27 8.64
C ASN A 86 -5.31 3.06 8.86
N ASN A 87 -6.42 2.39 9.11
CA ASN A 87 -7.70 3.02 9.44
C ASN A 87 -7.63 3.75 10.78
N SER A 88 -6.99 3.14 11.79
CA SER A 88 -6.79 3.77 13.10
C SER A 88 -5.88 5.01 13.01
N ILE A 89 -4.85 4.98 12.15
CA ILE A 89 -4.04 6.16 11.82
C ILE A 89 -4.87 7.24 11.14
N SER A 90 -5.70 6.88 10.16
CA SER A 90 -6.55 7.84 9.46
C SER A 90 -7.49 8.57 10.42
N LYS A 91 -8.23 7.80 11.23
CA LYS A 91 -9.12 8.31 12.29
C LYS A 91 -8.39 9.28 13.21
N ASN A 92 -7.27 8.86 13.80
CA ASN A 92 -6.55 9.70 14.77
C ASN A 92 -5.96 10.98 14.15
N VAL A 93 -5.50 10.93 12.89
CA VAL A 93 -5.06 12.15 12.19
C VAL A 93 -6.24 13.08 11.92
N TRP A 94 -7.38 12.55 11.49
CA TRP A 94 -8.58 13.34 11.24
C TRP A 94 -9.14 13.94 12.52
N ASP A 95 -9.33 13.15 13.58
CA ASP A 95 -9.88 13.60 14.87
C ASP A 95 -9.05 14.73 15.46
N ARG A 96 -7.72 14.65 15.32
CA ARG A 96 -6.82 15.71 15.79
C ARG A 96 -6.90 16.97 14.93
N HIS A 97 -7.10 16.82 13.62
CA HIS A 97 -7.26 17.94 12.71
C HIS A 97 -8.63 18.62 12.85
N SER A 98 -9.69 17.84 12.99
CA SER A 98 -11.07 18.29 13.08
C SER A 98 -11.39 18.86 14.47
N GLY A 99 -10.81 18.29 15.52
CA GLY A 99 -11.11 18.66 16.90
C GLY A 99 -12.36 17.94 17.41
N LYS A 100 -12.73 18.20 18.67
CA LYS A 100 -13.84 17.51 19.33
C LYS A 100 -15.21 18.16 19.11
N ASN A 101 -15.25 19.39 18.58
CA ASN A 101 -16.50 20.11 18.36
C ASN A 101 -17.19 19.61 17.07
N PRO A 102 -18.42 19.08 17.14
CA PRO A 102 -19.15 18.57 15.98
C PRO A 102 -19.35 19.60 14.85
N ASP A 103 -19.65 20.86 15.20
CA ASP A 103 -19.90 21.91 14.19
C ASP A 103 -18.62 22.27 13.44
N ASP A 104 -17.50 22.30 14.15
CA ASP A 104 -16.19 22.53 13.52
C ASP A 104 -15.77 21.35 12.65
N ASN A 105 -16.08 20.12 13.07
CA ASN A 105 -15.82 18.92 12.27
C ASN A 105 -16.61 18.97 10.96
N ASN A 106 -17.92 19.24 11.00
CA ASN A 106 -18.78 19.33 9.82
C ASN A 106 -18.29 20.39 8.83
N LYS A 107 -17.96 21.60 9.31
CA LYS A 107 -17.38 22.66 8.46
C LYS A 107 -16.05 22.27 7.82
N LYS A 108 -15.24 21.44 8.48
CA LYS A 108 -13.97 20.95 7.95
C LYS A 108 -14.16 19.80 6.97
N LEU A 109 -15.16 18.95 7.18
CA LEU A 109 -15.59 17.94 6.22
C LEU A 109 -16.05 18.61 4.93
N GLU A 110 -17.00 19.55 5.00
CA GLU A 110 -17.49 20.31 3.83
C GLU A 110 -16.33 20.88 3.02
N LYS A 111 -15.39 21.57 3.67
CA LYS A 111 -14.20 22.12 3.00
C LYS A 111 -13.31 21.07 2.34
N LEU A 112 -13.20 19.87 2.92
CA LEU A 112 -12.47 18.76 2.32
C LEU A 112 -13.20 18.20 1.08
N PHE A 113 -14.53 18.11 1.13
CA PHE A 113 -15.34 17.64 -0.01
C PHE A 113 -15.38 18.66 -1.15
N ASP A 114 -15.45 19.97 -0.83
CA ASP A 114 -15.49 21.05 -1.81
C ASP A 114 -14.20 21.19 -2.60
N ASP A 115 -13.04 21.19 -1.92
CA ASP A 115 -11.73 21.32 -2.55
C ASP A 115 -10.67 20.48 -1.79
N PRO A 116 -10.63 19.16 -2.03
CA PRO A 116 -9.70 18.28 -1.32
C PRO A 116 -8.24 18.60 -1.64
N LYS A 117 -7.95 19.14 -2.84
CA LYS A 117 -6.60 19.55 -3.24
C LYS A 117 -6.10 20.70 -2.40
N LYS A 118 -6.91 21.74 -2.20
CA LYS A 118 -6.57 22.88 -1.35
C LYS A 118 -6.56 22.50 0.12
N TYR A 119 -7.62 21.85 0.57
CA TYR A 119 -7.84 21.60 1.99
C TYR A 119 -6.85 20.60 2.59
N SER A 120 -6.46 19.57 1.83
CA SER A 120 -5.49 18.57 2.28
C SER A 120 -4.13 19.13 2.70
N ARG A 121 -3.73 20.31 2.21
CA ARG A 121 -2.48 20.99 2.62
C ARG A 121 -2.48 21.38 4.09
N ASN A 122 -3.66 21.57 4.68
CA ASN A 122 -3.85 21.98 6.07
C ASN A 122 -3.81 20.80 7.04
N ILE A 123 -3.97 19.57 6.54
CA ILE A 123 -4.02 18.36 7.36
C ILE A 123 -2.59 17.90 7.64
N LYS A 124 -2.17 17.99 8.90
CA LYS A 124 -0.81 17.65 9.33
C LYS A 124 -0.81 16.49 10.31
N VAL A 125 0.17 15.62 10.17
CA VAL A 125 0.41 14.53 11.12
C VAL A 125 1.06 15.09 12.38
N SER A 126 0.38 14.91 13.52
CA SER A 126 0.87 15.36 14.83
C SER A 126 2.08 14.55 15.29
N LYS A 127 3.03 15.22 15.97
CA LYS A 127 4.14 14.54 16.68
C LYS A 127 3.64 13.64 17.83
N LYS A 128 2.45 13.91 18.36
CA LYS A 128 1.82 13.13 19.42
C LYS A 128 1.00 11.93 18.91
N LEU A 129 0.89 11.74 17.59
CA LEU A 129 0.04 10.71 17.00
C LEU A 129 0.28 9.31 17.56
N GLN A 130 1.53 8.94 17.83
CA GLN A 130 1.84 7.64 18.42
C GLN A 130 1.21 7.49 19.81
N ASN A 131 1.28 8.52 20.65
CA ASN A 131 0.68 8.49 21.98
C ASN A 131 -0.86 8.47 21.88
N ASP A 132 -1.42 9.22 20.93
CA ASP A 132 -2.86 9.25 20.71
C ASP A 132 -3.37 7.84 20.38
N VAL A 133 -2.72 7.16 19.44
CA VAL A 133 -3.07 5.79 19.02
C VAL A 133 -2.89 4.78 20.14
N ILE A 134 -1.80 4.86 20.91
CA ILE A 134 -1.54 3.94 22.05
C ILE A 134 -2.56 4.14 23.18
N SER A 135 -3.12 5.35 23.31
CA SER A 135 -4.16 5.64 24.31
C SER A 135 -5.59 5.39 23.83
N ASP A 136 -5.79 5.06 22.54
CA ASP A 136 -7.09 4.70 21.98
C ASP A 136 -7.47 3.25 22.36
N GLU A 137 -8.72 2.87 22.10
CA GLU A 137 -9.26 1.52 22.36
C GLU A 137 -8.47 0.40 21.66
N ARG A 138 -7.77 0.72 20.56
CA ARG A 138 -6.91 -0.18 19.78
C ARG A 138 -5.43 -0.08 20.15
N GLY A 139 -5.08 0.66 21.20
CA GLY A 139 -3.70 0.94 21.58
C GLY A 139 -2.90 -0.29 22.01
N TRP A 140 -3.58 -1.39 22.35
CA TRP A 140 -2.99 -2.65 22.76
C TRP A 140 -2.49 -3.52 21.60
N TYR A 141 -2.75 -3.15 20.34
CA TYR A 141 -2.37 -3.97 19.18
C TYR A 141 -0.85 -4.22 19.10
N PRO A 142 -0.43 -5.44 18.72
CA PRO A 142 0.95 -5.91 18.94
C PRO A 142 2.01 -5.19 18.08
N LEU A 143 1.62 -4.55 16.97
CA LEU A 143 2.57 -3.96 16.02
C LEU A 143 2.70 -2.44 16.08
N TRP A 144 2.07 -1.74 17.04
CA TRP A 144 2.15 -0.27 17.04
C TRP A 144 3.58 0.26 17.15
N ASN A 145 4.41 -0.34 18.00
CA ASN A 145 5.81 0.06 18.13
C ASN A 145 6.58 -0.19 16.81
N ASP A 146 6.40 -1.35 16.19
CA ASP A 146 7.02 -1.68 14.90
C ASP A 146 6.55 -0.72 13.80
N TYR A 147 5.28 -0.34 13.80
CA TYR A 147 4.65 0.54 12.82
C TYR A 147 5.30 1.93 12.84
N PHE A 148 5.36 2.54 14.04
CA PHE A 148 5.94 3.86 14.20
C PHE A 148 7.46 3.87 14.06
N ASN A 149 8.18 2.88 14.61
CA ASN A 149 9.64 2.82 14.52
C ASN A 149 10.11 2.63 13.07
N THR A 150 9.48 1.72 12.33
CA THR A 150 9.77 1.52 10.91
C THR A 150 9.43 2.76 10.07
N GLY A 151 8.36 3.48 10.42
CA GLY A 151 8.01 4.76 9.81
C GLY A 151 9.03 5.89 10.08
N LYS A 152 9.67 5.89 11.25
CA LYS A 152 10.73 6.85 11.61
C LYS A 152 12.03 6.57 10.86
N GLU A 153 12.43 5.30 10.78
CA GLU A 153 13.68 4.89 10.14
C GLU A 153 13.63 4.97 8.61
N ASN A 154 12.45 4.75 8.02
CA ASN A 154 12.29 4.75 6.57
C ASN A 154 11.34 5.88 6.13
N PRO A 155 11.87 6.97 5.51
CA PRO A 155 11.05 8.10 5.04
C PRO A 155 9.94 7.72 4.05
N LYS A 156 10.03 6.54 3.42
CA LYS A 156 8.95 6.00 2.60
C LYS A 156 7.69 5.72 3.44
N PHE A 157 7.84 5.22 4.66
CA PHE A 157 6.71 4.86 5.52
C PHE A 157 6.35 5.95 6.53
N SER A 158 7.16 7.01 6.63
CA SER A 158 6.84 8.19 7.43
C SER A 158 5.47 8.79 7.07
N LEU A 159 4.57 8.83 8.05
CA LEU A 159 3.21 9.35 7.91
C LEU A 159 3.20 10.82 7.51
N SER A 160 4.04 11.67 8.13
CA SER A 160 4.13 13.08 7.75
C SER A 160 4.54 13.24 6.28
N LYS A 161 5.53 12.46 5.83
CA LYS A 161 5.97 12.46 4.42
C LYS A 161 4.93 11.91 3.46
N ILE A 162 4.06 10.99 3.88
CA ILE A 162 2.93 10.52 3.08
C ILE A 162 1.95 11.68 2.84
N TYR A 163 1.50 12.36 3.91
CA TYR A 163 0.55 13.47 3.82
C TYR A 163 1.14 14.65 3.04
N GLU A 164 2.37 15.08 3.34
CA GLU A 164 3.09 16.13 2.61
C GLU A 164 3.22 15.83 1.12
N LYS A 165 3.55 14.58 0.76
CA LYS A 165 3.74 14.20 -0.63
C LYS A 165 2.43 14.15 -1.40
N THR A 166 1.36 13.65 -0.80
CA THR A 166 0.03 13.69 -1.45
C THR A 166 -0.40 15.12 -1.71
N ALA A 167 -0.25 16.02 -0.73
CA ALA A 167 -0.63 17.42 -0.88
C ALA A 167 0.21 18.17 -1.95
N SER A 168 1.51 17.89 -2.04
CA SER A 168 2.41 18.50 -3.03
C SER A 168 2.26 17.93 -4.44
N LYS A 169 1.80 16.68 -4.58
CA LYS A 169 1.65 15.99 -5.87
C LYS A 169 0.21 15.63 -6.19
N TYR A 170 -0.73 16.39 -5.66
CA TYR A 170 -2.16 16.11 -5.75
C TYR A 170 -2.58 15.90 -7.21
N ASP A 171 -3.29 14.81 -7.49
CA ASP A 171 -3.76 14.35 -8.81
C ASP A 171 -2.65 14.07 -9.84
N SER A 172 -1.41 13.86 -9.42
CA SER A 172 -0.34 13.42 -10.35
C SER A 172 -0.45 11.94 -10.74
N ASP A 173 -1.09 11.12 -9.91
CA ASP A 173 -1.47 9.74 -10.21
C ASP A 173 -2.62 9.32 -9.27
N TYR A 174 -3.20 8.14 -9.53
CA TYR A 174 -4.27 7.55 -8.72
C TYR A 174 -4.07 7.66 -7.20
N TYR A 175 -2.85 7.45 -6.71
CA TYR A 175 -2.57 7.37 -5.28
C TYR A 175 -2.22 8.72 -4.63
N HIS A 176 -1.88 9.74 -5.41
CA HIS A 176 -1.71 11.11 -4.89
C HIS A 176 -3.04 11.88 -4.92
N SER A 177 -4.12 11.22 -4.49
CA SER A 177 -5.44 11.80 -4.27
C SER A 177 -5.96 11.36 -2.91
N TRP A 178 -7.14 11.85 -2.52
CA TRP A 178 -7.78 11.50 -1.26
C TRP A 178 -8.82 10.38 -1.40
N ALA A 179 -8.89 9.52 -0.40
CA ALA A 179 -10.02 8.63 -0.17
C ALA A 179 -10.97 9.34 0.79
N LEU A 180 -11.97 10.04 0.24
CA LEU A 180 -12.88 10.88 1.04
C LEU A 180 -13.68 10.07 2.06
N SER A 181 -14.11 8.85 1.72
CA SER A 181 -14.81 7.94 2.64
C SER A 181 -13.99 7.54 3.86
N SER A 182 -12.66 7.61 3.76
CA SER A 182 -11.75 7.24 4.84
C SER A 182 -10.98 8.43 5.39
N LEU A 183 -11.25 9.65 4.89
CA LEU A 183 -10.65 10.92 5.33
C LEU A 183 -9.12 10.90 5.39
N ALA A 184 -8.48 10.23 4.42
CA ALA A 184 -7.02 10.21 4.29
C ALA A 184 -6.52 10.11 2.84
N PRO A 185 -5.23 10.41 2.61
CA PRO A 185 -4.58 10.13 1.34
C PRO A 185 -4.65 8.65 0.93
N LYS A 186 -4.98 8.35 -0.34
CA LYS A 186 -4.89 6.97 -0.89
C LYS A 186 -3.47 6.39 -0.76
N LEU A 187 -2.46 7.26 -0.79
CA LEU A 187 -1.06 6.91 -0.58
C LEU A 187 -0.81 6.26 0.80
N LEU A 188 -1.64 6.52 1.81
CA LEU A 188 -1.57 5.88 3.13
C LEU A 188 -1.72 4.36 2.98
N TRP A 189 -2.79 3.86 2.35
CA TRP A 189 -2.96 2.42 2.14
C TRP A 189 -1.89 1.85 1.22
N LYS A 190 -1.48 2.55 0.15
CA LYS A 190 -0.40 2.06 -0.74
C LYS A 190 0.95 1.90 -0.04
N ARG A 191 1.27 2.71 0.97
CA ARG A 191 2.54 2.60 1.68
C ARG A 191 2.41 1.81 2.97
N GLY A 192 1.35 2.03 3.73
CA GLY A 192 0.97 1.30 4.93
C GLY A 192 0.82 -0.19 4.67
N SER A 193 0.24 -0.60 3.53
CA SER A 193 0.23 -2.01 3.10
C SER A 193 1.61 -2.67 3.15
N LYS A 194 2.62 -2.01 2.58
CA LYS A 194 4.00 -2.51 2.52
C LYS A 194 4.74 -2.33 3.86
N LEU A 195 4.27 -1.44 4.72
CA LEU A 195 4.83 -1.25 6.05
C LEU A 195 4.66 -2.54 6.87
N GLY A 196 3.51 -3.22 6.79
CA GLY A 196 3.32 -4.52 7.45
C GLY A 196 4.37 -5.57 7.05
N ILE A 197 4.66 -5.67 5.75
CA ILE A 197 5.71 -6.56 5.23
C ILE A 197 7.10 -6.11 5.70
N GLU A 198 7.36 -4.80 5.77
CA GLU A 198 8.64 -4.30 6.30
C GLU A 198 8.80 -4.58 7.81
N MET A 199 7.72 -4.46 8.59
CA MET A 199 7.73 -4.81 10.02
C MET A 199 8.08 -6.28 10.20
N ALA A 200 7.42 -7.18 9.46
CA ALA A 200 7.75 -8.60 9.43
C ALA A 200 9.21 -8.82 9.03
N ALA A 201 9.70 -8.18 7.97
CA ALA A 201 11.09 -8.30 7.55
C ALA A 201 12.13 -7.74 8.55
N LYS A 202 11.71 -7.05 9.63
CA LYS A 202 12.60 -6.45 10.65
C LYS A 202 12.53 -7.15 12.00
N ASN A 203 11.33 -7.48 12.48
CA ASN A 203 11.13 -7.80 13.88
C ASN A 203 11.38 -9.27 14.27
N GLY A 204 11.75 -10.12 13.32
CA GLY A 204 12.06 -11.55 13.57
C GLY A 204 10.84 -12.44 13.88
N LYS A 205 9.70 -11.87 14.27
CA LYS A 205 8.55 -12.63 14.83
C LYS A 205 7.32 -12.68 13.94
N THR A 206 6.98 -11.59 13.27
CA THR A 206 5.72 -11.48 12.52
C THR A 206 5.82 -12.23 11.21
N LYS A 207 4.79 -13.02 10.92
CA LYS A 207 4.62 -13.74 9.67
C LYS A 207 3.61 -13.07 8.75
N ILE A 208 3.77 -13.34 7.47
CA ILE A 208 2.93 -12.86 6.39
C ILE A 208 2.21 -14.06 5.78
N HIS A 209 0.89 -14.04 5.80
CA HIS A 209 0.04 -15.03 5.14
C HIS A 209 -0.52 -14.43 3.85
N PHE A 210 0.03 -14.83 2.70
CA PHE A 210 -0.29 -14.21 1.41
C PHE A 210 -1.19 -15.12 0.56
N VAL A 211 -2.43 -14.69 0.36
CA VAL A 211 -3.40 -15.40 -0.49
C VAL A 211 -3.23 -14.99 -1.94
N LEU A 212 -2.93 -15.97 -2.79
CA LEU A 212 -2.66 -15.80 -4.23
C LEU A 212 -3.93 -15.90 -5.10
N ASP A 213 -5.04 -16.38 -4.55
CA ASP A 213 -6.28 -16.58 -5.28
C ASP A 213 -6.77 -15.32 -6.00
N GLY A 214 -7.19 -15.50 -7.25
CA GLY A 214 -7.69 -14.42 -8.11
C GLY A 214 -6.62 -13.44 -8.58
N LEU A 215 -5.34 -13.62 -8.22
CA LEU A 215 -4.26 -12.82 -8.76
C LEU A 215 -3.78 -13.38 -10.11
N ASN A 216 -3.66 -12.50 -11.10
CA ASN A 216 -2.90 -12.78 -12.31
C ASN A 216 -1.42 -12.42 -12.06
N ILE A 217 -0.60 -13.44 -11.78
CA ILE A 217 0.82 -13.27 -11.41
C ILE A 217 1.64 -12.57 -12.50
N GLU A 218 1.38 -12.89 -13.76
CA GLU A 218 2.05 -12.25 -14.89
C GLU A 218 1.78 -10.73 -14.92
N GLN A 219 0.52 -10.32 -14.78
CA GLN A 219 0.15 -8.90 -14.72
C GLN A 219 0.74 -8.20 -13.48
N VAL A 220 0.85 -8.92 -12.35
CA VAL A 220 1.55 -8.43 -11.16
C VAL A 220 3.00 -8.16 -11.52
N VAL A 221 3.75 -9.14 -12.03
CA VAL A 221 5.18 -9.01 -12.35
C VAL A 221 5.42 -7.89 -13.36
N ASN A 222 4.63 -7.85 -14.43
CA ASN A 222 4.74 -6.88 -15.52
C ASN A 222 4.25 -5.47 -15.17
N LYS A 223 3.59 -5.28 -14.02
CA LYS A 223 2.99 -4.00 -13.59
C LYS A 223 2.02 -3.46 -14.64
N THR A 224 1.15 -4.34 -15.15
CA THR A 224 0.10 -3.96 -16.09
C THR A 224 -0.70 -2.77 -15.54
N LYS A 225 -0.75 -1.70 -16.34
CA LYS A 225 -1.34 -0.41 -15.97
C LYS A 225 -2.84 -0.39 -16.20
N GLY A 226 -3.50 0.60 -15.61
CA GLY A 226 -4.90 0.91 -15.90
C GLY A 226 -5.06 1.55 -17.28
N SER A 227 -6.30 1.82 -17.66
CA SER A 227 -6.60 2.47 -18.93
C SER A 227 -6.11 3.93 -18.97
N ASP A 228 -6.02 4.59 -17.81
CA ASP A 228 -5.49 5.95 -17.66
C ASP A 228 -4.67 6.13 -16.36
N SER A 229 -4.19 7.36 -16.11
CA SER A 229 -3.35 7.69 -14.94
C SER A 229 -4.09 7.74 -13.59
N PHE A 230 -5.41 7.73 -13.63
CA PHE A 230 -6.33 7.81 -12.49
C PHE A 230 -7.04 6.47 -12.23
N GLU A 231 -6.69 5.43 -12.96
CA GLU A 231 -7.11 4.06 -12.73
C GLU A 231 -5.89 3.19 -12.41
N ALA A 232 -5.90 2.52 -11.26
CA ALA A 232 -4.85 1.55 -10.96
C ALA A 232 -5.14 0.25 -11.72
N GLY A 233 -4.25 -0.13 -12.63
CA GLY A 233 -4.34 -1.43 -13.30
C GLY A 233 -4.15 -2.61 -12.35
N PRO A 234 -4.42 -3.84 -12.82
CA PRO A 234 -4.27 -5.05 -12.01
C PRO A 234 -2.85 -5.21 -11.45
N GLY A 235 -1.83 -4.82 -12.24
CA GLY A 235 -0.44 -4.77 -11.82
C GLY A 235 -0.07 -3.54 -10.99
N GLU A 236 -0.90 -2.51 -10.91
CA GLU A 236 -0.66 -1.30 -10.10
C GLU A 236 -1.47 -1.26 -8.80
N SER A 237 -2.32 -2.26 -8.58
CA SER A 237 -3.07 -2.48 -7.34
C SER A 237 -2.16 -2.54 -6.11
N ILE A 238 -2.77 -2.33 -4.95
CA ILE A 238 -2.07 -2.43 -3.66
C ILE A 238 -1.54 -3.85 -3.48
N THR A 239 -2.36 -4.88 -3.71
CA THR A 239 -1.98 -6.29 -3.59
C THR A 239 -0.86 -6.70 -4.54
N ALA A 240 -0.92 -6.31 -5.81
CA ALA A 240 0.19 -6.53 -6.73
C ALA A 240 1.49 -5.87 -6.24
N SER A 241 1.37 -4.68 -5.65
CA SER A 241 2.51 -3.98 -5.09
C SER A 241 3.03 -4.56 -3.78
N GLU A 242 2.18 -5.22 -2.98
CA GLU A 242 2.52 -5.98 -1.77
C GLU A 242 3.31 -7.23 -2.14
N LEU A 243 2.83 -8.03 -3.10
CA LEU A 243 3.49 -9.27 -3.50
C LEU A 243 4.90 -9.00 -4.05
N ARG A 244 5.06 -7.97 -4.87
CA ARG A 244 6.38 -7.51 -5.34
C ARG A 244 7.23 -6.87 -4.25
N TYR A 245 6.63 -6.40 -3.16
CA TYR A 245 7.37 -5.94 -2.00
C TYR A 245 7.91 -7.12 -1.21
N ALA A 246 7.10 -8.17 -1.01
CA ALA A 246 7.53 -9.43 -0.43
C ALA A 246 8.67 -10.06 -1.23
N TYR A 247 8.54 -10.19 -2.56
CA TYR A 247 9.61 -10.72 -3.43
C TYR A 247 10.95 -9.99 -3.25
N ARG A 248 10.94 -8.65 -3.15
CA ARG A 248 12.18 -7.87 -2.95
C ARG A 248 12.79 -8.00 -1.58
N ASN A 249 12.01 -8.45 -0.59
CA ASN A 249 12.47 -8.67 0.78
C ASN A 249 12.47 -10.17 1.12
N ARG A 250 12.37 -11.07 0.13
CA ARG A 250 12.20 -12.51 0.35
C ARG A 250 13.31 -13.10 1.21
N GLU A 251 14.55 -12.67 1.02
CA GLU A 251 15.70 -13.09 1.83
C GLU A 251 15.58 -12.66 3.30
N ARG A 252 15.08 -11.44 3.56
CA ARG A 252 14.86 -10.94 4.92
C ARG A 252 13.63 -11.56 5.59
N LEU A 253 12.61 -11.89 4.80
CA LEU A 253 11.40 -12.55 5.28
C LEU A 253 11.67 -14.02 5.61
N GLY A 254 12.45 -14.71 4.78
CA GLY A 254 12.77 -16.12 4.98
C GLY A 254 11.52 -16.99 4.97
N ASP A 255 11.44 -17.89 5.94
CA ASP A 255 10.33 -18.81 6.21
C ASP A 255 9.08 -18.14 6.80
N ARG A 256 9.11 -16.83 7.04
CA ARG A 256 8.01 -16.08 7.65
C ARG A 256 6.99 -15.56 6.64
N VAL A 257 7.09 -15.96 5.38
CA VAL A 257 6.06 -15.68 4.38
C VAL A 257 5.48 -17.00 3.87
N HIS A 258 4.19 -17.20 4.14
CA HIS A 258 3.42 -18.38 3.76
C HIS A 258 2.47 -18.00 2.63
N PHE A 259 2.41 -18.83 1.59
CA PHE A 259 1.55 -18.59 0.42
C PHE A 259 0.40 -19.56 0.39
N TYR A 260 -0.77 -19.07 0.01
CA TYR A 260 -1.98 -19.88 -0.08
C TYR A 260 -2.64 -19.74 -1.44
N LYS A 261 -3.02 -20.87 -2.04
CA LYS A 261 -3.75 -20.93 -3.30
C LYS A 261 -4.69 -22.13 -3.27
N ASP A 262 -5.92 -21.93 -3.72
CA ASP A 262 -6.95 -22.98 -3.81
C ASP A 262 -7.10 -23.77 -2.48
N ASP A 263 -7.21 -23.02 -1.37
CA ASP A 263 -7.40 -23.51 0.00
C ASP A 263 -6.25 -24.31 0.59
N LYS A 264 -5.07 -24.29 -0.07
CA LYS A 264 -3.87 -25.01 0.38
C LYS A 264 -2.68 -24.06 0.49
N GLU A 265 -1.78 -24.38 1.41
CA GLU A 265 -0.47 -23.76 1.45
C GLU A 265 0.36 -24.24 0.23
N THR A 266 1.09 -23.33 -0.40
CA THR A 266 1.88 -23.57 -1.60
C THR A 266 3.25 -22.91 -1.51
N ILE A 267 4.16 -23.28 -2.41
CA ILE A 267 5.46 -22.62 -2.55
C ILE A 267 5.30 -21.16 -2.99
N ALA A 268 6.36 -20.37 -2.84
CA ALA A 268 6.31 -18.98 -3.27
C ALA A 268 6.17 -18.87 -4.79
N PRO A 269 5.46 -17.85 -5.31
CA PRO A 269 5.22 -17.72 -6.74
C PRO A 269 6.50 -17.47 -7.56
N TRP A 270 7.58 -17.01 -6.91
CA TRP A 270 8.90 -16.84 -7.52
C TRP A 270 9.76 -18.11 -7.50
N ASP A 271 9.39 -19.12 -6.71
CA ASP A 271 9.99 -20.44 -6.76
C ASP A 271 9.21 -21.33 -7.76
N GLU A 272 7.90 -21.11 -7.90
CA GLU A 272 7.05 -21.74 -8.91
C GLU A 272 7.43 -21.32 -10.34
N ASP A 273 7.64 -20.02 -10.58
CA ASP A 273 8.08 -19.49 -11.89
C ASP A 273 9.24 -18.49 -11.74
N PRO A 274 10.48 -18.98 -11.56
CA PRO A 274 11.64 -18.12 -11.38
C PRO A 274 11.92 -17.23 -12.61
N GLU A 275 11.66 -17.71 -13.82
CA GLU A 275 11.94 -16.98 -15.06
C GLU A 275 11.07 -15.73 -15.18
N LEU A 276 9.77 -15.84 -14.89
CA LEU A 276 8.86 -14.71 -14.84
C LEU A 276 9.33 -13.67 -13.82
N TRP A 277 9.64 -14.11 -12.60
CA TRP A 277 10.02 -13.18 -11.52
C TRP A 277 11.40 -12.54 -11.69
N GLN A 278 12.32 -13.17 -12.44
CA GLN A 278 13.58 -12.55 -12.86
C GLN A 278 13.37 -11.32 -13.76
N ASN A 279 12.28 -11.28 -14.54
CA ASN A 279 11.93 -10.13 -15.37
C ASN A 279 11.46 -8.90 -14.55
N TYR A 280 11.11 -9.09 -13.28
CA TYR A 280 10.73 -7.96 -12.42
C TYR A 280 11.95 -7.11 -12.02
N ALA A 281 12.15 -6.01 -12.75
CA ALA A 281 13.13 -4.98 -12.38
C ALA A 281 12.49 -3.85 -11.55
N PRO A 282 12.90 -3.63 -10.27
CA PRO A 282 12.46 -2.47 -9.51
C PRO A 282 13.08 -1.17 -10.04
N LYS A 283 12.36 -0.04 -9.91
CA LYS A 283 12.82 1.27 -10.38
C LYS A 283 14.14 1.73 -9.72
N SER A 284 14.46 1.25 -8.51
CA SER A 284 15.74 1.51 -7.84
C SER A 284 16.94 0.94 -8.60
N ASN A 285 16.79 -0.25 -9.20
CA ASN A 285 17.87 -0.90 -9.94
C ASN A 285 18.17 -0.16 -11.24
N LYS A 286 17.14 0.46 -11.86
CA LYS A 286 17.33 1.29 -13.06
C LYS A 286 18.18 2.54 -12.81
N ARG A 287 18.15 3.10 -11.58
CA ARG A 287 19.03 4.22 -11.21
C ARG A 287 20.47 3.77 -11.04
N ASN A 288 20.71 2.63 -10.39
CA ASN A 288 22.07 2.11 -10.21
C ASN A 288 22.73 1.70 -11.53
N VAL A 289 21.98 1.10 -12.45
CA VAL A 289 22.47 0.76 -13.80
C VAL A 289 22.76 2.02 -14.64
N ALA A 290 21.93 3.07 -14.52
CA ALA A 290 22.19 4.34 -15.18
C ALA A 290 23.42 5.06 -14.60
N THR A 291 23.60 5.02 -13.28
CA THR A 291 24.78 5.57 -12.61
C THR A 291 26.05 4.79 -12.97
N GLN A 292 26.01 3.46 -13.02
CA GLN A 292 27.13 2.62 -13.49
C GLN A 292 27.50 2.88 -14.95
N ARG A 293 26.50 2.98 -15.85
CA ARG A 293 26.75 3.34 -17.26
C ARG A 293 27.35 4.74 -17.42
N ASN A 294 26.97 5.69 -16.57
CA ASN A 294 27.55 7.03 -16.57
C ASN A 294 28.99 7.03 -16.03
N SER A 295 29.30 6.25 -14.98
CA SER A 295 30.68 6.10 -14.50
C SER A 295 31.59 5.38 -15.50
N GLU A 296 31.08 4.37 -16.22
CA GLU A 296 31.83 3.67 -17.28
C GLU A 296 32.05 4.56 -18.52
N ARG A 297 31.10 5.44 -18.85
CA ARG A 297 31.30 6.43 -19.92
C ARG A 297 32.34 7.48 -19.54
N LEU A 298 32.33 7.96 -18.30
CA LEU A 298 33.32 8.91 -17.79
C LEU A 298 34.72 8.29 -17.64
N SER A 299 34.83 7.02 -17.24
CA SER A 299 36.12 6.32 -17.19
C SER A 299 36.69 6.08 -18.60
N ARG A 300 35.84 5.73 -19.59
CA ARG A 300 36.25 5.61 -21.00
C ARG A 300 36.72 6.94 -21.59
N LEU A 301 36.07 8.06 -21.25
CA LEU A 301 36.50 9.39 -21.66
C LEU A 301 37.85 9.77 -21.01
N ASN A 302 38.04 9.52 -19.71
CA ASN A 302 39.32 9.76 -19.03
C ASN A 302 40.46 8.90 -19.59
N THR A 303 40.16 7.68 -20.05
CA THR A 303 41.15 6.81 -20.72
C THR A 303 41.51 7.33 -22.12
N PHE A 304 40.56 7.96 -22.82
CA PHE A 304 40.78 8.58 -24.13
C PHE A 304 41.61 9.87 -24.02
N PHE A 305 41.33 10.72 -23.03
CA PHE A 305 42.13 11.94 -22.79
C PHE A 305 43.51 11.63 -22.20
N GLY A 306 43.66 10.60 -21.37
CA GLY A 306 44.97 10.17 -20.84
C GLY A 306 45.95 9.68 -21.90
N ARG A 307 45.47 9.15 -23.03
CA ARG A 307 46.31 8.73 -24.17
C ARG A 307 46.71 9.87 -25.11
N ILE A 308 45.94 10.96 -25.14
CA ILE A 308 46.24 12.12 -26.02
C ILE A 308 47.33 13.02 -25.40
N PHE A 309 47.49 13.01 -24.08
CA PHE A 309 48.49 13.85 -23.39
C PHE A 309 49.81 13.12 -23.02
N SER A 310 49.98 11.84 -23.34
CA SER A 310 51.22 11.10 -23.04
C SER A 310 52.21 10.99 -24.20
N SER A 311 51.94 11.57 -25.38
CA SER A 311 52.84 11.50 -26.55
C SER A 311 53.67 12.77 -26.81
N SER A 312 53.70 13.72 -25.86
CA SER A 312 54.53 14.94 -25.95
C SER A 312 55.49 15.04 -24.77
N LYS A 313 56.47 14.13 -24.70
CA LYS A 313 57.73 14.34 -23.97
C LYS A 313 58.73 13.24 -24.33
N LYS A 314 59.44 13.44 -25.44
CA LYS A 314 60.80 12.93 -25.68
C LYS A 314 61.33 13.58 -26.96
N ARG A 315 62.08 14.67 -26.79
CA ARG A 315 63.19 15.11 -27.64
C ARG A 315 63.84 16.31 -26.96
N SER A 316 64.91 16.03 -26.24
CA SER A 316 66.08 16.89 -26.04
C SER A 316 67.29 16.01 -26.19
#